data_AF-A0A453S0B0-F1
#
_entry.id   AF-A0A453S0B0-F1
#
_cell.length_a   1.000
_cell.length_b   1.000
_cell.length_c   1.000
_cell.angle_alpha   90.00
_cell.angle_beta   90.00
_cell.angle_gamma   90.00
#
_symmetry.space_group_name_H-M   'P 1'
#
loop_
_entity.id
_entity.type
_entity.pdbx_description
1 polymer ?
#
loop_
_entity_poly.entity_id
_entity_poly.type
_entity_poly.pdbx_seq_one_letter_code
_entity_poly.pdbx_strand_id
1 'polypeptide(L)' 'QIKFASVKLANMYMKRVAMELQYMGPLNKDLALEYMLLQAVRFAFRIHQFAGGFDTETMDAFEELRNLVHVRNSTQ' A
#
# COMPACT_ATOMS: atom_id res chain seq x y z
N GLN A 1 -2.91 -3.50 -22.34
CA GLN A 1 -1.52 -3.07 -22.06
C GLN A 1 -1.46 -2.07 -20.90
N ILE A 2 -2.13 -0.91 -20.97
CA ILE A 2 -2.10 0.10 -19.89
C ILE A 2 -2.58 -0.46 -18.54
N LYS A 3 -3.72 -1.17 -18.50
CA LYS A 3 -4.23 -1.79 -17.26
C LYS A 3 -3.19 -2.67 -16.54
N PHE A 4 -2.50 -3.53 -17.28
CA PHE A 4 -1.48 -4.41 -16.73
C PHE A 4 -0.28 -3.64 -16.18
N ALA A 5 0.21 -2.63 -16.92
CA ALA A 5 1.29 -1.77 -16.46
C ALA A 5 0.89 -0.98 -15.19
N SER A 6 -0.35 -0.50 -15.14
CA SER A 6 -0.91 0.19 -13.97
C SER A 6 -0.96 -0.72 -12.73
N VAL A 7 -1.37 -1.98 -12.88
CA VAL A 7 -1.38 -2.97 -11.79
C VAL A 7 0.05 -3.25 -11.29
N LYS A 8 1.00 -3.45 -12.20
CA LYS A 8 2.42 -3.59 -11.81
C LYS A 8 2.96 -2.38 -11.06
N LEU A 9 2.58 -1.16 -11.49
CA LEU A 9 2.97 0.06 -10.79
C LEU A 9 2.35 0.14 -9.39
N ALA A 10 1.09 -0.28 -9.23
CA ALA A 10 0.45 -0.39 -7.91
C ALA A 10 1.20 -1.34 -6.99
N ASN A 11 1.56 -2.52 -7.48
CA ASN A 11 2.36 -3.50 -6.73
C ASN A 11 3.69 -2.88 -6.26
N MET A 12 4.48 -2.30 -7.17
CA MET A 12 5.75 -1.65 -6.82
C MET A 12 5.59 -0.53 -5.79
N TYR A 13 4.55 0.28 -5.94
CA TYR A 13 4.29 1.38 -5.01
C TYR A 13 3.90 0.88 -3.62
N MET A 14 3.01 -0.11 -3.52
CA MET A 14 2.60 -0.68 -2.24
C MET A 14 3.78 -1.34 -1.51
N LYS A 15 4.61 -2.11 -2.22
CA LYS A 15 5.85 -2.69 -1.67
C LYS A 15 6.81 -1.61 -1.15
N ARG A 16 6.95 -0.50 -1.88
CA ARG A 16 7.81 0.62 -1.44
C ARG A 16 7.29 1.27 -0.16
N VAL A 17 5.97 1.48 -0.06
CA VAL A 17 5.34 2.07 1.13
C VAL A 17 5.46 1.10 2.32
N ALA A 18 5.23 -0.19 2.12
CA ALA A 18 5.41 -1.22 3.15
C ALA A 18 6.84 -1.22 3.70
N MET A 19 7.85 -1.18 2.82
CA MET A 19 9.26 -1.09 3.21
C MET A 19 9.56 0.17 4.04
N GLU A 20 9.03 1.33 3.62
CA GLU A 20 9.25 2.59 4.34
C GLU A 20 8.58 2.56 5.73
N LEU A 21 7.37 2.00 5.84
CA LEU A 21 6.66 1.82 7.11
C LEU A 21 7.41 0.89 8.06
N GLN A 22 7.97 -0.21 7.55
CA GLN A 22 8.79 -1.13 8.34
C GLN A 22 10.08 -0.47 8.81
N TYR A 23 10.73 0.32 7.95
CA TYR A 23 11.97 1.04 8.28
C TYR A 23 11.75 2.10 9.38
N MET A 24 10.67 2.87 9.28
CA MET A 24 10.34 3.91 10.26
C MET A 24 9.82 3.35 11.58
N GLY A 25 9.30 2.11 11.56
CA GLY A 25 8.80 1.39 12.72
C GLY A 25 7.40 1.81 13.16
N PRO A 26 6.68 0.94 13.89
CA PRO A 26 5.26 1.13 14.23
C PRO A 26 4.98 2.28 15.22
N LEU A 27 6.00 2.76 15.93
CA LEU A 27 5.87 3.88 16.88
C LEU A 27 6.01 5.25 16.19
N ASN A 28 6.48 5.29 14.93
CA ASN A 28 6.62 6.53 14.19
C ASN A 28 5.26 6.99 13.65
N LYS A 29 4.76 8.08 14.22
CA LYS A 29 3.47 8.71 13.89
C LYS A 29 3.65 10.03 13.15
N ASP A 30 4.71 10.16 12.37
CA ASP A 30 4.89 11.33 11.49
C ASP A 30 3.67 11.50 10.57
N LEU A 31 3.10 12.71 10.54
CA LEU A 31 2.01 13.12 9.66
C LEU A 31 2.33 12.85 8.19
N ALA A 32 3.60 12.98 7.80
CA ALA A 32 4.04 12.67 6.44
C ALA A 32 3.87 11.16 6.12
N LEU A 33 4.15 10.29 7.09
CA LEU A 33 4.02 8.84 6.95
C LEU A 33 2.54 8.42 6.87
N GLU A 34 1.68 9.02 7.70
CA GLU A 34 0.21 8.87 7.61
C GLU A 34 -0.32 9.26 6.24
N TYR A 35 0.14 10.41 5.73
CA TYR A 35 -0.30 10.92 4.44
C TYR A 35 0.19 10.02 3.30
N MET A 36 1.44 9.53 3.37
CA MET A 36 1.99 8.57 2.40
C MET A 36 1.13 7.31 2.34
N LEU A 37 0.78 6.74 3.49
CA LEU A 37 -0.09 5.58 3.57
C LEU A 37 -1.48 5.85 2.97
N LEU A 38 -2.09 6.99 3.30
CA LEU A 38 -3.40 7.38 2.76
C LEU A 38 -3.35 7.48 1.22
N GLN A 39 -2.29 8.05 0.67
CA GLN A 39 -2.11 8.13 -0.79
C GLN A 39 -1.87 6.75 -1.41
N ALA A 40 -1.13 5.86 -0.74
CA ALA A 40 -0.95 4.47 -1.15
C ALA A 40 -2.28 3.74 -1.32
N VAL A 41 -3.15 3.82 -0.32
CA VAL A 41 -4.48 3.18 -0.36
C VAL A 41 -5.35 3.81 -1.44
N ARG A 42 -5.37 5.15 -1.57
CA ARG A 42 -6.13 5.86 -2.62
C ARG A 42 -5.66 5.51 -4.03
N PHE A 43 -4.35 5.32 -4.20
CA PHE A 43 -3.79 4.91 -5.47
C PHE A 43 -4.18 3.46 -5.78
N ALA A 44 -3.96 2.53 -4.86
CA ALA A 44 -4.34 1.14 -5.00
C ALA A 44 -5.83 0.99 -5.37
N PHE A 45 -6.72 1.69 -4.66
CA PHE A 45 -8.15 1.68 -4.96
C PHE A 45 -8.47 2.15 -6.40
N ARG A 46 -7.84 3.25 -6.84
CA ARG A 46 -8.04 3.76 -8.21
C ARG A 46 -7.57 2.77 -9.27
N ILE A 47 -6.43 2.11 -9.05
CA ILE A 47 -5.91 1.11 -9.99
C ILE A 47 -6.77 -0.14 -9.99
N HIS A 48 -7.25 -0.59 -8.84
CA HIS A 48 -8.18 -1.71 -8.72
C HIS A 48 -9.47 -1.47 -9.53
N GLN A 49 -10.10 -0.30 -9.36
CA GLN A 49 -11.29 0.09 -10.13
C GLN A 49 -11.01 0.21 -11.63
N PHE A 50 -9.87 0.76 -12.01
CA PHE A 50 -9.48 0.91 -13.41
C PHE A 50 -9.19 -0.43 -14.11
N ALA A 51 -8.46 -1.32 -13.43
CA ALA A 51 -8.07 -2.61 -13.96
C ALA A 51 -9.21 -3.65 -13.90
N GLY A 52 -10.17 -3.47 -12.98
CA GLY A 52 -11.24 -4.43 -12.70
C GLY A 52 -10.81 -5.52 -11.72
N GLY A 53 -9.82 -5.22 -10.86
CA GLY A 53 -9.22 -6.19 -9.94
C GLY A 53 -7.70 -6.11 -9.88
N PHE A 54 -7.13 -6.85 -8.94
CA PHE A 54 -5.70 -7.10 -8.83
C PHE A 54 -5.38 -8.54 -9.21
N ASP A 55 -4.17 -8.77 -9.73
CA ASP A 55 -3.60 -10.10 -9.76
C ASP A 55 -3.16 -10.54 -8.35
N THR A 56 -2.86 -11.84 -8.20
CA THR A 56 -2.47 -12.44 -6.92
C THR A 56 -1.31 -11.69 -6.26
N GLU A 57 -0.25 -11.41 -7.02
CA GLU A 57 0.94 -10.75 -6.50
C GLU A 57 0.65 -9.33 -5.98
N THR A 58 -0.20 -8.60 -6.70
CA THR A 58 -0.60 -7.23 -6.31
C THR A 58 -1.55 -7.24 -5.12
N MET A 59 -2.41 -8.27 -5.02
CA MET A 59 -3.28 -8.47 -3.86
C MET A 59 -2.46 -8.77 -2.59
N ASP A 60 -1.44 -9.63 -2.69
CA ASP A 60 -0.54 -9.94 -1.58
C ASP A 60 0.16 -8.67 -1.05
N ALA A 61 0.67 -7.82 -1.95
CA ALA A 61 1.28 -6.55 -1.59
C ALA A 61 0.29 -5.59 -0.90
N PHE A 62 -0.99 -5.61 -1.29
CA PHE A 62 -2.03 -4.83 -0.65
C PHE A 62 -2.38 -5.35 0.75
N GLU A 63 -2.45 -6.67 0.93
CA GLU A 63 -2.70 -7.31 2.22
C GLU A 63 -1.55 -7.06 3.21
N GLU A 64 -0.30 -7.14 2.76
CA GLU A 64 0.87 -6.78 3.58
C GLU A 64 0.75 -5.34 4.09
N LEU A 65 0.45 -4.39 3.19
CA LEU A 65 0.26 -2.99 3.56
C LEU A 65 -0.86 -2.85 4.61
N ARG A 66 -2.00 -3.53 4.42
CA ARG A 66 -3.11 -3.54 5.39
C ARG A 66 -2.68 -4.06 6.76
N ASN A 67 -1.91 -5.14 6.79
CA ASN A 67 -1.44 -5.75 8.04
C ASN A 67 -0.50 -4.81 8.80
N LEU A 68 0.41 -4.12 8.11
CA LEU A 68 1.29 -3.12 8.72
C LEU A 68 0.50 -1.97 9.36
N VAL A 69 -0.56 -1.50 8.69
CA VAL A 69 -1.46 -0.48 9.26
C VAL A 69 -2.17 -0.99 10.50
N HIS A 70 -2.65 -2.24 10.47
CA HIS A 70 -3.34 -2.84 11.61
C HIS A 70 -2.41 -2.92 12.82
N VAL A 71 -1.21 -3.47 12.66
CA VAL A 71 -0.19 -3.55 13.72
C VAL A 71 0.10 -2.17 14.31
N ARG A 72 0.26 -1.17 13.45
CA ARG A 72 0.55 0.21 13.87
C ARG A 72 -0.58 0.84 14.70
N ASN A 73 -1.84 0.55 14.35
CA ASN A 73 -3.00 1.05 15.08
C ASN A 73 -3.26 0.26 16.38
N SER A 74 -2.91 -1.03 16.42
CA SER A 74 -3.05 -1.90 17.60
C SER A 74 -1.99 -1.66 18.66
N THR A 75 -0.86 -1.02 18.32
CA THR A 75 0.19 -0.65 19.29
C THR A 75 -0.18 0.64 20.05
N GLN A 76 -1.48 0.85 20.30
CA GLN A 76 -2.07 2.01 20.99
C GLN A 76 -2.39 1.68 22.45
#